data_AF-A0A286C3J3-F1
#
_entry.id   AF-A0A286C3J3-F1
#
_cell.length_a   1.000
_cell.length_b   1.000
_cell.length_c   1.000
_cell.angle_alpha   90.00
_cell.angle_beta   90.00
_cell.angle_gamma   90.00
#
_symmetry.space_group_name_H-M   'P 1'
#
loop_
_entity.id
_entity.type
_entity.pdbx_description
1 polymer ?
#
loop_
_entity_poly.entity_id
_entity_poly.type
_entity_poly.pdbx_seq_one_letter_code
_entity_poly.pdbx_strand_id
1 'polypeptide(L)'
;MDLANWTDAELISIREKLHTWCVKRQEPTWANKFLNWTGFVGAFAFLTGLTDIFFGGPNATNVLLVVVGILACVSWYKGDKQRKKNISFLEKLDQEISRRRDKS
;
A
#
# COMPACT_ATOMS: atom_id res chain seq x y z
N MET A 1 8.55 17.81 -5.41
CA MET A 1 9.04 18.41 -4.14
C MET A 1 10.53 18.34 -4.16
N ASP A 2 11.19 19.47 -3.94
CA ASP A 2 12.64 19.54 -3.86
C ASP A 2 13.07 19.48 -2.39
N LEU A 3 13.78 18.42 -2.02
CA LEU A 3 14.27 18.18 -0.66
C LEU A 3 15.39 19.16 -0.28
N ALA A 4 16.01 19.83 -1.26
CA ALA A 4 17.07 20.80 -1.02
C ALA A 4 16.58 22.04 -0.25
N ASN A 5 15.30 22.39 -0.36
CA ASN A 5 14.71 23.56 0.29
C ASN A 5 14.27 23.33 1.75
N TRP A 6 14.43 22.10 2.27
CA TRP A 6 13.95 21.71 3.60
C TRP A 6 15.07 21.87 4.63
N THR A 7 14.69 22.27 5.85
CA THR A 7 15.63 22.34 6.98
C THR A 7 16.03 20.94 7.46
N ASP A 8 17.21 20.81 8.07
CA ASP A 8 17.69 19.52 8.59
C ASP A 8 16.75 18.95 9.65
N ALA A 9 16.15 19.81 10.47
CA ALA A 9 15.16 19.42 11.48
C ALA A 9 13.90 18.81 10.86
N GLU A 10 13.38 19.40 9.77
CA GLU A 10 12.23 18.86 9.03
C GLU A 10 12.57 17.52 8.36
N LEU A 11 13.76 17.43 7.75
CA LEU A 11 14.24 16.21 7.09
C LEU A 11 14.31 15.04 8.07
N ILE A 12 14.92 15.26 9.25
CA ILE A 12 15.06 14.25 10.30
C ILE A 12 13.69 13.87 10.89
N SER A 13 12.83 14.86 11.19
CA SER A 13 11.49 14.61 11.73
C SER A 13 10.63 13.76 10.80
N ILE A 14 10.62 14.09 9.50
CA ILE A 14 9.83 13.35 8.51
C ILE A 14 10.42 11.96 8.26
N ARG A 15 11.75 11.83 8.20
CA ARG A 15 12.44 10.54 8.13
C ARG A 15 12.03 9.63 9.30
N GLU A 16 12.07 10.14 10.53
CA GLU A 16 11.76 9.35 11.73
C GLU A 16 10.28 8.91 11.77
N LYS A 17 9.35 9.81 11.44
CA LYS A 17 7.92 9.47 11.32
C LYS A 17 7.67 8.41 10.25
N LEU A 18 8.32 8.55 9.09
CA LEU A 18 8.16 7.64 7.96
C LEU A 18 8.82 6.29 8.23
N HIS A 19 9.98 6.27 8.88
CA HIS A 19 10.65 5.07 9.35
C HIS A 19 9.77 4.32 10.37
N THR A 20 9.24 5.01 11.37
CA THR A 20 8.32 4.43 12.37
C THR A 20 7.07 3.84 11.70
N TRP A 21 6.49 4.57 10.74
CA TRP A 21 5.39 4.06 9.94
C TRP A 21 5.78 2.81 9.16
N CYS A 22 6.96 2.78 8.54
CA CYS A 22 7.45 1.66 7.75
C CYS A 22 7.67 0.41 8.62
N VAL A 23 8.31 0.56 9.79
CA VAL A 23 8.53 -0.52 10.77
C VAL A 23 7.19 -1.09 11.23
N LYS A 24 6.25 -0.25 11.66
CA LYS A 24 4.90 -0.68 12.06
C LYS A 24 4.12 -1.35 10.91
N ARG A 25 4.41 -1.00 9.66
CA ARG A 25 3.82 -1.60 8.45
C ARG A 25 4.54 -2.88 7.99
N GLN A 26 5.76 -3.13 8.46
CA GLN A 26 6.50 -4.36 8.19
C GLN A 26 6.31 -5.40 9.28
N GLU A 27 5.98 -4.97 10.50
CA GLU A 27 5.58 -5.88 11.56
C GLU A 27 4.42 -6.77 11.05
N PRO A 28 4.44 -8.08 11.36
CA PRO A 28 3.35 -9.01 11.05
C PRO A 28 2.14 -8.75 11.97
N THR A 29 1.75 -7.49 12.11
CA THR A 29 0.57 -7.07 12.85
C THR A 29 -0.68 -7.58 12.13
N TRP A 30 -1.72 -7.87 12.90
CA TRP A 30 -3.02 -8.33 12.41
C TRP A 30 -3.55 -7.50 11.24
N ALA A 31 -3.34 -6.17 11.23
CA ALA A 31 -3.75 -5.28 10.15
C ALA A 31 -3.04 -5.54 8.80
N ASN A 32 -1.74 -5.85 8.79
CA ASN A 32 -1.01 -6.16 7.54
C ASN A 32 -1.40 -7.54 7.00
N LYS A 33 -1.60 -8.51 7.91
CA LYS A 33 -2.12 -9.84 7.57
C LYS A 33 -3.55 -9.76 7.03
N PHE A 34 -4.39 -8.90 7.61
CA PHE A 34 -5.74 -8.63 7.16
C PHE A 34 -5.77 -8.00 5.76
N LEU A 35 -4.89 -7.03 5.48
CA LEU A 35 -4.79 -6.44 4.14
C LEU A 35 -4.44 -7.50 3.07
N ASN A 36 -3.44 -8.35 3.31
CA ASN A 36 -3.15 -9.45 2.37
C ASN A 36 -4.31 -10.45 2.25
N TRP A 37 -4.98 -10.77 3.35
CA TRP A 37 -6.18 -11.62 3.34
C TRP A 37 -7.32 -11.00 2.53
N THR A 38 -7.58 -9.69 2.66
CA THR A 38 -8.62 -8.99 1.89
C THR A 38 -8.34 -9.00 0.39
N GLY A 39 -7.07 -8.92 -0.03
CA GLY A 39 -6.71 -9.09 -1.45
C GLY A 39 -7.01 -10.49 -1.96
N PHE A 40 -6.68 -11.52 -1.19
CA PHE A 40 -6.96 -12.93 -1.52
C PHE A 40 -8.46 -13.23 -1.59
N VAL A 41 -9.22 -12.83 -0.57
CA VAL A 41 -10.69 -12.99 -0.54
C VAL A 41 -11.36 -12.19 -1.65
N GLY A 42 -10.86 -10.99 -1.95
CA GLY A 42 -11.34 -10.18 -3.07
C GLY A 42 -11.17 -10.88 -4.42
N ALA A 43 -9.98 -11.45 -4.68
CA ALA A 43 -9.72 -12.20 -5.91
C ALA A 43 -10.60 -13.47 -6.00
N PHE A 44 -10.78 -14.17 -4.87
CA PHE A 44 -11.65 -15.33 -4.80
C PHE A 44 -13.11 -14.96 -5.10
N ALA A 45 -13.66 -13.93 -4.45
CA ALA A 45 -15.03 -13.48 -4.68
C ALA A 45 -15.26 -13.01 -6.12
N PHE A 46 -14.29 -12.32 -6.72
CA PHE A 46 -14.33 -11.92 -8.12
C PHE A 46 -14.41 -13.12 -9.05
N LEU A 47 -13.52 -14.10 -8.88
CA LEU A 47 -13.48 -15.31 -9.72
C LEU A 47 -14.76 -16.13 -9.58
N THR A 48 -15.23 -16.36 -8.36
CA THR A 48 -16.48 -17.10 -8.09
C THR A 48 -17.67 -16.39 -8.72
N GLY A 49 -17.81 -15.08 -8.54
CA GLY A 49 -18.90 -14.32 -9.17
C GLY A 49 -18.84 -14.38 -10.70
N LEU A 50 -17.63 -14.33 -11.28
CA LEU A 50 -17.44 -14.43 -12.72
C LEU A 50 -17.81 -15.82 -13.26
N THR A 51 -17.38 -16.89 -12.59
CA THR A 51 -17.71 -18.27 -12.98
C THR A 51 -19.20 -18.53 -12.86
N ASP A 52 -19.84 -18.05 -11.78
CA ASP A 52 -21.26 -18.26 -11.57
C ASP A 52 -22.12 -17.49 -12.57
N ILE A 53 -21.69 -16.31 -13.03
CA ILE A 53 -22.33 -15.61 -14.16
C ILE A 53 -22.18 -16.42 -15.45
N PHE A 54 -21.00 -16.99 -15.70
CA PHE A 54 -20.71 -17.72 -16.93
C PHE A 54 -21.44 -19.06 -17.04
N PHE A 55 -21.55 -19.80 -15.94
CA PHE A 55 -22.19 -21.13 -15.91
C PHE A 55 -23.66 -21.10 -15.46
N GLY A 56 -24.05 -20.14 -14.62
CA GLY A 56 -25.39 -20.06 -14.02
C GLY A 56 -26.23 -18.87 -14.49
N GLY A 57 -25.67 -18.00 -15.34
CA GLY A 57 -26.31 -16.77 -15.81
C GLY A 57 -26.20 -15.60 -14.82
N PRO A 58 -26.42 -14.37 -15.30
CA PRO A 58 -26.28 -13.18 -14.47
C PRO A 58 -27.41 -13.08 -13.44
N ASN A 59 -27.05 -12.97 -12.16
CA ASN A 59 -27.97 -12.63 -11.08
C ASN A 59 -27.36 -11.53 -10.19
N ALA A 60 -28.21 -10.86 -9.40
CA ALA A 60 -27.79 -9.72 -8.58
C ALA A 60 -26.66 -10.07 -7.60
N THR A 61 -26.68 -11.27 -7.03
CA THR A 61 -25.69 -11.74 -6.06
C THR A 61 -24.31 -11.93 -6.69
N ASN A 62 -24.25 -12.54 -7.88
CA ASN A 62 -22.99 -12.79 -8.57
C ASN A 62 -22.36 -11.49 -9.08
N VAL A 63 -23.19 -10.55 -9.57
CA VAL A 63 -22.73 -9.21 -9.95
C VAL A 63 -22.18 -8.46 -8.73
N LEU A 64 -22.84 -8.56 -7.58
CA LEU A 64 -22.36 -7.96 -6.34
C LEU A 64 -20.99 -8.53 -5.92
N LEU A 65 -20.81 -9.85 -6.00
CA LEU A 65 -19.55 -10.53 -5.69
C LEU A 65 -18.39 -10.03 -6.57
N VAL A 66 -18.65 -9.88 -7.88
CA VAL A 66 -17.68 -9.32 -8.83
C VAL A 66 -17.29 -7.90 -8.44
N VAL A 67 -18.26 -7.02 -8.16
CA VAL A 67 -17.99 -5.62 -7.81
C VAL A 67 -17.21 -5.52 -6.50
N VAL A 68 -17.60 -6.25 -5.45
CA VAL A 68 -16.91 -6.25 -4.16
C VAL A 68 -15.49 -6.81 -4.31
N GLY A 69 -15.32 -7.87 -5.10
CA GLY A 69 -14.01 -8.43 -5.40
C GLY A 69 -13.08 -7.42 -6.08
N ILE A 70 -13.57 -6.70 -7.09
CA ILE A 70 -12.81 -5.61 -7.75
C ILE A 70 -12.43 -4.52 -6.75
N LEU A 71 -13.36 -4.05 -5.93
CA LEU A 71 -13.10 -2.98 -4.96
C LEU A 71 -12.03 -3.40 -3.93
N ALA A 72 -12.09 -4.64 -3.44
CA ALA A 72 -11.11 -5.19 -2.52
C ALA A 72 -9.72 -5.28 -3.17
N CYS A 73 -9.62 -5.81 -4.40
CA CYS A 73 -8.36 -5.88 -5.14
C CYS A 73 -7.76 -4.49 -5.43
N VAL A 74 -8.59 -3.52 -5.85
CA VAL A 74 -8.15 -2.14 -6.12
C VAL A 74 -7.65 -1.47 -4.84
N SER A 75 -8.35 -1.66 -3.73
CA SER A 75 -7.98 -1.08 -2.43
C SER A 75 -6.63 -1.65 -1.96
N TRP A 76 -6.44 -2.97 -2.09
CA TRP A 76 -5.16 -3.62 -1.79
C TRP A 76 -4.04 -3.09 -2.69
N TYR A 77 -4.27 -3.02 -4.00
CA TYR A 77 -3.29 -2.52 -4.97
C TYR A 77 -2.87 -1.07 -4.68
N LYS A 78 -3.82 -0.18 -4.38
CA LYS A 78 -3.51 1.21 -3.98
C LYS A 78 -2.69 1.25 -2.69
N GLY A 79 -3.02 0.40 -1.72
CA GLY A 79 -2.28 0.25 -0.48
C GLY A 79 -0.82 -0.18 -0.70
N ASP A 80 -0.60 -1.20 -1.53
CA ASP A 80 0.75 -1.68 -1.89
C ASP A 80 1.55 -0.63 -2.67
N LYS A 81 0.91 0.04 -3.64
CA LYS A 81 1.54 1.12 -4.41
C LYS A 81 1.95 2.29 -3.53
N GLN A 82 1.11 2.68 -2.56
CA GLN A 82 1.46 3.73 -1.60
C GLN A 82 2.63 3.30 -0.70
N ARG A 83 2.66 2.04 -0.26
CA ARG A 83 3.79 1.49 0.51
C ARG A 83 5.10 1.58 -0.27
N LYS A 84 5.12 1.16 -1.53
CA LYS A 84 6.31 1.25 -2.40
C LYS A 84 6.79 2.69 -2.57
N LYS A 85 5.87 3.63 -2.79
CA LYS A 85 6.21 5.07 -2.87
C LYS A 85 6.83 5.59 -1.58
N ASN A 86 6.28 5.23 -0.43
CA ASN A 86 6.77 5.67 0.87
C ASN A 86 8.18 5.12 1.15
N ILE A 87 8.47 3.86 0.80
CA ILE A 87 9.81 3.27 0.94
C ILE A 87 10.82 3.98 0.04
N SER A 88 10.48 4.19 -1.24
CA SER A 88 11.35 4.93 -2.16
C SER A 88 11.58 6.39 -1.73
N PHE A 89 10.59 7.02 -1.10
CA PHE A 89 10.75 8.37 -0.55
C PHE A 89 11.66 8.37 0.68
N LEU A 90 11.58 7.36 1.54
CA LEU A 90 12.49 7.20 2.68
C LEU A 90 13.95 7.06 2.23
N GLU A 91 14.20 6.28 1.17
CA GLU A 91 15.54 6.12 0.57
C GLU A 91 16.10 7.46 0.06
N LYS A 92 15.26 8.29 -0.57
CA LYS A 92 15.66 9.65 -0.99
C LYS A 92 15.99 10.56 0.19
N LEU A 93 15.25 10.45 1.30
CA LEU A 93 15.55 11.20 2.53
C LEU A 93 16.90 10.77 3.11
N ASP A 94 17.17 9.46 3.18
CA ASP A 94 18.44 8.92 3.67
C ASP A 94 19.64 9.37 2.82
N GLN A 95 19.47 9.38 1.49
CA GLN A 95 20.49 9.86 0.56
C GLN A 95 20.78 11.35 0.77
N GLU A 96 19.73 12.18 0.91
CA GLU A 96 19.88 13.62 1.11
C GLU A 96 20.52 13.96 2.46
N ILE A 97 20.15 13.27 3.54
CA ILE A 97 20.78 13.44 4.86
C ILE A 97 22.26 13.07 4.80
N SER A 98 22.60 11.95 4.15
CA SER A 98 24.00 11.51 3.98
C SER A 98 24.80 12.52 3.15
N ARG A 99 24.23 13.04 2.06
CA ARG A 99 24.84 14.08 1.23
C ARG A 99 25.14 15.37 1.99
N ARG A 100 24.30 15.74 2.96
CA ARG A 100 24.53 16.92 3.82
C ARG A 100 25.61 16.65 4.86
N ARG A 101 25.64 15.45 5.43
CA ARG A 101 26.70 15.01 6.36
C ARG A 101 28.08 15.04 5.70
N ASP A 102 28.20 14.56 4.47
CA ASP A 102 29.48 14.52 3.74
C ASP A 102 29.97 15.91 3.28
N LYS A 103 29.09 16.93 3.32
CA LYS A 103 29.42 18.33 3.00
C LYS A 103 29.72 19.19 4.24
N SER A 104 29.51 18.65 5.45
CA SER A 104 29.82 19.29 6.73
C SER A 104 31.17 18.83 7.26
#